data_AF-A0A022GLF4-F1
#
_entry.id   AF-A0A022GLF4-F1
#
_cell.length_a   1.000
_cell.length_b   1.000
_cell.length_c   1.000
_cell.angle_alpha   90.00
_cell.angle_beta   90.00
_cell.angle_gamma   90.00
#
_symmetry.space_group_name_H-M   'P 1'
#
loop_
_entity.id
_entity.type
_entity.pdbx_description
1 polymer ?
#
loop_
_entity_poly.entity_id
_entity_poly.type
_entity_poly.pdbx_seq_one_letter_code
_entity_poly.pdbx_strand_id
1 'polypeptide(L)'
;MRARTFQRHFVSMMGMPPGEWLLIERSSRARVLLEDTDSSVDDIAVQVGFGAAATLRNHFRIRLGTSPGCYRRHFSTSALH
;
A
#
# COMPACT_ATOMS: atom_id res chain seq x y z
N MET A 1 15.71 18.45 12.34
CA MET A 1 16.08 17.16 12.97
C MET A 1 16.91 16.34 11.98
N ARG A 2 18.04 15.74 12.39
CA ARG A 2 18.89 14.95 11.46
C ARG A 2 18.28 13.58 11.16
N ALA A 3 18.51 13.04 9.96
CA ALA A 3 17.92 11.78 9.48
C ALA A 3 18.10 10.60 10.45
N ARG A 4 19.32 10.41 10.99
CA ARG A 4 19.63 9.34 11.97
C ARG A 4 18.83 9.46 13.27
N THR A 5 18.63 10.69 13.75
CA THR A 5 17.84 10.96 14.96
C THR A 5 16.37 10.62 14.71
N PHE A 6 15.81 11.06 13.58
CA PHE A 6 14.45 10.70 13.18
C PHE A 6 14.24 9.19 13.09
N GLN A 7 15.11 8.48 12.38
CA GLN A 7 15.00 7.04 12.23
C GLN A 7 14.98 6.32 13.59
N ARG A 8 15.88 6.68 14.51
CA ARG A 8 15.93 6.03 15.83
C ARG A 8 14.69 6.32 16.67
N HIS A 9 14.23 7.57 16.72
CA HIS A 9 13.01 7.93 17.45
C HIS A 9 11.78 7.25 16.85
N PHE A 10 11.68 7.22 15.52
CA PHE A 10 10.58 6.56 14.84
C PHE A 10 10.54 5.06 15.15
N VAL A 11 11.68 4.36 15.06
CA VAL A 11 11.77 2.93 15.42
C VAL A 11 11.41 2.73 16.89
N SER A 12 11.86 3.61 17.79
CA SER A 12 11.51 3.53 19.21
C SER A 12 10.02 3.68 19.49
N MET A 13 9.27 4.38 18.63
CA MET A 13 7.83 4.59 18.78
C MET A 13 7.01 3.53 18.04
N MET A 14 7.42 3.16 16.83
CA MET A 14 6.64 2.34 15.89
C MET A 14 7.13 0.89 15.78
N GLY A 15 8.26 0.56 16.41
CA GLY A 15 8.88 -0.77 16.36
C GLY A 15 9.52 -1.14 15.02
N MET A 16 9.44 -0.27 14.01
CA MET A 16 9.94 -0.54 12.66
C MET A 16 10.52 0.71 11.98
N PRO A 17 11.38 0.55 10.95
CA PRO A 17 11.92 1.68 10.21
C PRO A 17 10.83 2.48 9.47
N PRO A 18 10.99 3.80 9.32
CA PRO A 18 10.01 4.66 8.63
C PRO A 18 9.67 4.18 7.21
N GLY A 19 10.65 3.69 6.45
CA GLY A 19 10.44 3.22 5.08
C GLY A 19 9.54 1.98 5.03
N GLU A 20 9.73 1.04 5.95
CA GLU A 20 8.91 -0.16 6.04
C GLU A 20 7.48 0.17 6.46
N TRP A 21 7.36 1.03 7.48
CA TRP A 21 6.07 1.55 7.92
C TRP A 21 5.32 2.25 6.78
N LEU A 22 6.02 3.10 6.01
CA LEU A 22 5.43 3.83 4.89
C LEU A 22 4.92 2.88 3.81
N LEU A 23 5.63 1.80 3.51
CA LEU A 23 5.18 0.80 2.54
C LEU A 23 3.92 0.06 3.02
N ILE A 24 3.81 -0.23 4.32
CA ILE A 24 2.59 -0.80 4.93
C ILE A 24 1.43 0.18 4.76
N GLU A 25 1.62 1.43 5.16
CA GLU A 25 0.59 2.47 5.11
C GLU A 25 0.09 2.70 3.68
N ARG A 26 1.01 2.80 2.71
CA ARG A 26 0.66 2.93 1.29
C ARG A 26 -0.11 1.73 0.75
N SER A 27 0.26 0.52 1.17
CA SER A 27 -0.45 -0.71 0.78
C SER A 27 -1.85 -0.76 1.37
N SER A 28 -2.01 -0.31 2.62
CA SER A 28 -3.31 -0.17 3.29
C SER A 28 -4.19 0.85 2.58
N ARG A 29 -3.65 2.02 2.23
CA ARG A 29 -4.40 3.03 1.48
C ARG A 29 -4.79 2.55 0.09
N ALA A 30 -3.92 1.80 -0.59
CA ALA A 30 -4.23 1.22 -1.89
C ALA A 30 -5.37 0.20 -1.79
N ARG A 31 -5.44 -0.59 -0.72
CA ARG A 31 -6.58 -1.47 -0.44
C ARG A 31 -7.90 -0.69 -0.40
N VAL A 32 -7.96 0.35 0.43
CA VAL A 32 -9.16 1.19 0.58
C VAL A 32 -9.61 1.75 -0.78
N LEU A 33 -8.67 2.27 -1.58
CA LEU A 33 -9.01 2.80 -2.92
C LEU A 33 -9.45 1.73 -3.93
N LEU A 34 -8.95 0.50 -3.80
CA LEU A 34 -9.37 -0.62 -4.65
C LEU A 34 -10.79 -1.09 -4.31
N GLU A 35 -11.20 -0.92 -3.05
CA GLU A 35 -12.52 -1.29 -2.52
C GLU A 35 -13.57 -0.19 -2.76
N ASP A 36 -13.21 1.07 -2.53
CA ASP A 36 -14.14 2.21 -2.56
C ASP A 36 -14.26 2.89 -3.92
N THR A 37 -13.39 2.57 -4.88
CA THR A 37 -13.33 3.28 -6.17
C THR A 37 -13.04 2.37 -7.36
N ASP A 38 -13.49 2.82 -8.54
CA ASP A 38 -13.20 2.21 -9.83
C ASP A 38 -11.89 2.69 -10.48
N SER A 39 -11.06 3.48 -9.76
CA SER A 39 -9.80 4.02 -10.29
C SER A 39 -8.89 2.94 -10.86
N SER A 40 -8.11 3.24 -11.90
CA SER A 40 -7.20 2.24 -12.45
C SER A 40 -6.10 1.89 -11.44
N VAL A 41 -5.48 0.72 -11.57
CA VAL A 41 -4.34 0.33 -10.72
C VAL A 41 -3.15 1.28 -10.91
N ASP A 42 -3.04 1.93 -12.08
CA ASP A 42 -2.00 2.91 -12.36
C ASP A 42 -2.24 4.21 -11.59
N ASP A 43 -3.47 4.73 -11.65
CA ASP A 43 -3.87 5.93 -10.89
C ASP A 43 -3.70 5.72 -9.39
N ILE A 44 -4.13 4.57 -8.87
CA ILE A 44 -3.96 4.22 -7.46
C ILE A 44 -2.49 4.19 -7.07
N ALA A 45 -1.61 3.63 -7.91
CA ALA A 45 -0.18 3.58 -7.62
C ALA A 45 0.45 4.98 -7.52
N VAL A 46 0.03 5.93 -8.36
CA VAL A 46 0.44 7.33 -8.26
C VAL A 46 -0.12 7.97 -6.99
N GLN A 47 -1.42 7.82 -6.73
CA GLN A 47 -2.10 8.41 -5.56
C GLN A 47 -1.49 7.96 -4.23
N VAL A 48 -1.12 6.69 -4.10
CA VAL A 48 -0.50 6.15 -2.87
C VAL A 48 1.02 6.24 -2.88
N GLY A 49 1.63 6.89 -3.89
CA GLY A 49 3.05 7.22 -3.90
C GLY A 49 4.01 6.08 -4.29
N PHE A 50 3.53 5.02 -4.94
CA PHE A 50 4.38 4.00 -5.58
C PHE A 50 4.90 4.43 -6.97
N GLY A 51 4.30 5.45 -7.57
CA GLY A 51 4.73 6.06 -8.83
C GLY A 51 4.38 5.28 -10.09
N ALA A 52 4.32 3.95 -10.02
CA ALA A 52 3.92 3.09 -11.14
C ALA A 52 3.20 1.84 -10.66
N ALA A 53 2.27 1.33 -11.48
CA ALA A 53 1.51 0.12 -11.18
C ALA A 53 2.40 -1.11 -10.94
N ALA A 54 3.56 -1.22 -11.63
CA ALA A 54 4.49 -2.33 -11.43
C ALA A 54 5.04 -2.38 -9.98
N THR A 55 5.42 -1.22 -9.44
CA THR A 55 5.92 -1.09 -8.06
C THR A 55 4.83 -1.45 -7.05
N LEU A 56 3.61 -0.93 -7.23
CA LEU A 56 2.47 -1.27 -6.40
C LEU A 56 2.21 -2.79 -6.42
N ARG A 57 2.15 -3.41 -7.62
CA ARG A 57 1.94 -4.86 -7.78
C ARG A 57 3.00 -5.68 -7.06
N ASN A 58 4.27 -5.29 -7.13
CA ASN A 58 5.35 -5.98 -6.43
C ASN A 58 5.14 -5.96 -4.91
N HIS A 59 4.89 -4.78 -4.33
CA HIS A 59 4.64 -4.67 -2.89
C HIS A 59 3.36 -5.37 -2.45
N PHE A 60 2.30 -5.34 -3.26
CA PHE A 60 1.06 -6.08 -2.99
C PHE A 60 1.31 -7.58 -2.95
N ARG A 61 2.08 -8.13 -3.90
CA ARG A 61 2.42 -9.55 -3.92
C ARG A 61 3.25 -9.95 -2.69
N ILE A 62 4.26 -9.16 -2.35
CA ILE A 62 5.13 -9.43 -1.20
C ILE A 62 4.34 -9.38 0.12
N ARG A 63 3.41 -8.42 0.28
CA ARG A 63 2.73 -8.17 1.56
C ARG A 63 1.39 -8.88 1.72
N LEU A 64 0.66 -9.08 0.61
CA LEU A 64 -0.72 -9.57 0.61
C LEU A 64 -0.90 -10.86 -0.20
N GLY A 65 0.17 -11.37 -0.83
CA GLY A 65 0.12 -12.61 -1.60
C GLY A 65 -0.70 -12.53 -2.89
N THR A 66 -1.18 -11.35 -3.29
CA THR A 66 -2.05 -11.18 -4.46
C THR A 66 -1.72 -9.91 -5.23
N SER A 67 -2.31 -9.76 -6.43
CA SER A 67 -2.22 -8.52 -7.20
C SER A 67 -3.39 -7.58 -6.85
N PRO A 68 -3.22 -6.25 -6.98
CA PRO A 68 -4.31 -5.28 -6.80
C PRO A 68 -5.58 -5.61 -7.60
N GLY A 69 -5.42 -6.06 -8.85
CA GLY A 69 -6.55 -6.40 -9.71
C GLY A 69 -7.27 -7.69 -9.32
N CYS A 70 -6.54 -8.70 -8.82
CA CYS A 70 -7.18 -9.88 -8.23
C CYS A 70 -7.87 -9.54 -6.91
N TYR A 71 -7.22 -8.70 -6.08
CA TYR A 71 -7.78 -8.21 -4.83
C TYR A 71 -9.12 -7.49 -5.05
N ARG A 72 -9.16 -6.50 -5.96
CA ARG A 72 -10.40 -5.79 -6.32
C ARG A 72 -11.51 -6.74 -6.74
N ARG A 73 -11.22 -7.68 -7.65
CA ARG A 73 -12.23 -8.64 -8.13
C ARG A 73 -12.82 -9.50 -7.01
N HIS A 74 -11.99 -9.90 -6.04
CA HIS A 74 -12.46 -10.71 -4.92
C HIS A 74 -13.42 -9.91 -4.03
N PHE A 75 -13.07 -8.66 -3.71
CA PHE A 75 -13.91 -7.78 -2.88
C PHE A 75 -15.16 -7.29 -3.60
N SER A 76 -15.08 -6.97 -4.89
CA SER A 76 -16.24 -6.59 -5.70
C SER A 76 -17.24 -7.74 -5.85
N THR A 77 -16.76 -8.99 -5.85
CA THR A 77 -17.63 -10.18 -5.88
C THR A 77 -18.28 -10.43 -4.52
N SER A 78 -17.56 -10.19 -3.42
CA SER A 78 -18.09 -10.35 -2.06
C SER A 78 -19.11 -9.27 -1.67
N ALA A 79 -19.08 -8.09 -2.29
CA ALA A 79 -20.05 -7.02 -2.05
C ALA A 79 -21.43 -7.27 -2.72
N LEU A 80 -21.55 -8.30 -3.57
CA LEU A 80 -22.79 -8.70 -4.24
C LEU A 80 -23.55 -9.83 -3.49
N HIS A 81 -23.18 -10.13 -2.24
CA HIS A 81 -23.79 -11.16 -1.41
C HIS A 81 -24.23 -10.57 -0.07
#